data_AF-A0A0T7FAX6-F1
#
_entry.id   AF-A0A0T7FAX6-F1
#
_cell.length_a   1.000
_cell.length_b   1.000
_cell.length_c   1.000
_cell.angle_alpha   90.00
_cell.angle_beta   90.00
_cell.angle_gamma   90.00
#
_symmetry.space_group_name_H-M   'P 1'
#
loop_
_entity.id
_entity.type
_entity.pdbx_description
1 polymer ?
#
loop_
_entity_poly.entity_id
_entity_poly.type
_entity_poly.pdbx_seq_one_letter_code
_entity_poly.pdbx_strand_id
1 'polypeptide(L)'
;MRPDEDDNKVLNGPTDNENTWLIAAIVTFAFAVVAFGFGALWTFSREGQDAVYRAQTFAPFGVAIGAVVTFFTVVWRGILSTKQLNLQAAQLQQQIDQLSQVIRQNDAKEDENLVKLLQEGAKFITENEKQPQVMAGIASLDVLISNDVKRKYSIQAMDILAGYYHGNFLLDNDTVRNARRALNRAAESGVSSTIDAAFSSHDDAHQWPTVRGFASQWYTGGRIDFTTLSEIRSEARSFERVSFYRCEVWDSLYEKCQFRKCEIKSFDLDFLEQSRFEECDFSGCKFGRFLFFDDEWPKLALKLGKNFYYADDPPTFKGRDSWRDVLIEKPATERPQTPF
;
A
#
# COMPACT_ATOMS: atom_id res chain seq x y z
N MET A 1 -12.34 -22.92 -18.46
CA MET A 1 -11.70 -22.03 -19.45
C MET A 1 -10.20 -22.21 -19.31
N ARG A 2 -9.61 -23.01 -20.20
CA ARG A 2 -8.15 -23.14 -20.33
C ARG A 2 -7.68 -21.95 -21.18
N PRO A 3 -6.55 -21.32 -20.84
CA PRO A 3 -5.98 -20.33 -21.74
C PRO A 3 -5.47 -21.06 -22.97
N ASP A 4 -5.85 -20.54 -24.14
CA ASP A 4 -5.35 -20.98 -25.43
C ASP A 4 -3.81 -20.88 -25.41
N GLU A 5 -3.16 -22.04 -25.56
CA GLU A 5 -1.74 -22.13 -25.91
C GLU A 5 -1.60 -21.46 -27.27
N ASP A 6 -1.24 -20.18 -27.22
CA ASP A 6 -0.92 -19.40 -28.40
C ASP A 6 0.26 -20.08 -29.11
N ASP A 7 -0.07 -20.59 -30.29
CA ASP A 7 0.70 -21.37 -31.23
C ASP A 7 1.85 -20.51 -31.77
N ASN A 8 2.82 -20.19 -30.90
CA ASN A 8 4.14 -19.72 -31.29
C ASN A 8 4.89 -20.90 -31.92
N LYS A 9 4.42 -21.34 -33.08
CA LYS A 9 5.23 -22.00 -34.09
C LYS A 9 6.30 -21.00 -34.49
N VAL A 10 7.37 -20.97 -33.70
CA VAL A 10 8.69 -20.66 -34.20
C VAL A 10 8.80 -21.51 -35.45
N LEU A 11 8.77 -20.84 -36.61
CA LEU A 11 8.92 -21.44 -37.91
C LEU A 11 10.17 -22.31 -37.78
N ASN A 12 9.98 -23.63 -37.66
CA ASN A 12 11.08 -24.58 -37.60
C ASN A 12 11.82 -24.35 -38.91
N GLY A 13 12.92 -23.60 -38.85
CA GLY A 13 13.83 -23.43 -39.95
C GLY A 13 14.22 -24.82 -40.46
N PRO A 14 14.60 -24.94 -41.74
CA PRO A 14 14.85 -26.23 -42.36
C PRO A 14 15.70 -27.07 -41.39
N THR A 15 15.15 -28.22 -41.00
CA THR A 15 15.86 -29.25 -40.24
C THR A 15 16.91 -29.86 -41.16
N ASP A 16 17.86 -29.02 -41.56
CA ASP A 16 19.00 -29.39 -42.35
C ASP A 16 19.91 -30.17 -41.43
N ASN A 17 19.83 -31.49 -41.59
CA ASN A 17 20.71 -32.46 -40.98
C ASN A 17 22.15 -31.95 -41.15
N GLU A 18 22.80 -31.56 -40.06
CA GLU A 18 24.13 -30.91 -40.06
C GLU A 18 25.18 -31.70 -40.84
N ASN A 19 24.98 -33.02 -40.88
CA ASN A 19 25.78 -33.94 -41.67
C ASN A 19 25.71 -33.63 -43.16
N THR A 20 24.57 -33.22 -43.72
CA THR A 20 24.43 -32.90 -45.15
C THR A 20 25.22 -31.65 -45.53
N TRP A 21 25.19 -30.62 -44.69
CA TRP A 21 25.97 -29.39 -44.90
C TRP A 21 27.48 -29.65 -44.74
N LEU A 22 27.87 -30.45 -43.75
CA LEU A 22 29.25 -30.88 -43.56
C LEU A 22 29.76 -31.70 -44.77
N ILE A 23 28.96 -32.64 -45.25
CA ILE A 23 29.27 -33.45 -46.43
C ILE A 23 29.41 -32.55 -47.68
N ALA A 24 28.49 -31.60 -47.88
CA ALA A 24 28.58 -30.67 -49.01
C ALA A 24 29.85 -29.81 -48.96
N ALA A 25 30.25 -29.32 -47.78
CA ALA A 25 31.48 -28.56 -47.61
C ALA A 25 32.74 -29.41 -47.90
N ILE A 26 32.79 -30.66 -47.40
CA ILE A 26 33.89 -31.59 -47.64
C ILE A 26 34.00 -31.94 -49.13
N VAL A 27 32.87 -32.23 -49.79
CA VAL A 27 32.83 -32.55 -51.23
C VAL A 27 33.29 -31.36 -52.07
N THR A 28 32.83 -30.15 -51.74
CA THR A 28 33.21 -28.92 -52.47
C THR A 28 34.71 -28.63 -52.29
N PHE A 29 35.25 -28.85 -51.08
CA PHE A 29 36.68 -28.70 -50.81
C PHE A 29 37.51 -29.73 -51.59
N ALA A 30 37.13 -31.01 -51.57
CA ALA A 30 37.83 -32.05 -52.31
C ALA A 30 37.82 -31.78 -53.83
N PHE A 31 36.67 -31.36 -54.37
CA PHE A 31 36.55 -30.97 -55.77
C PHE A 31 37.45 -29.77 -56.12
N ALA A 32 37.47 -28.75 -55.26
CA ALA A 32 38.32 -27.57 -55.44
C ALA A 32 39.82 -27.94 -55.46
N VAL A 33 40.27 -28.80 -54.54
CA VAL A 33 41.68 -29.27 -54.48
C VAL A 33 42.05 -30.04 -55.75
N VAL A 34 41.19 -30.95 -56.22
CA VAL A 34 41.43 -31.72 -57.45
C VAL A 34 41.44 -30.81 -58.68
N ALA A 35 40.49 -29.89 -58.79
CA ALA A 35 40.41 -28.95 -59.91
C ALA A 35 41.61 -28.00 -59.97
N PHE A 36 42.07 -27.49 -58.81
CA PHE A 36 43.28 -26.68 -58.72
C PHE A 36 44.56 -27.48 -58.99
N GLY A 37 44.65 -28.72 -58.51
CA GLY A 37 45.78 -29.61 -58.80
C GLY A 37 45.92 -29.87 -60.29
N PHE A 38 44.81 -30.17 -60.98
CA PHE A 38 44.78 -30.32 -62.43
C PHE A 38 45.10 -29.02 -63.16
N GLY A 39 44.54 -27.89 -62.72
CA GLY A 39 44.83 -26.57 -63.28
C GLY A 39 46.31 -26.21 -63.15
N ALA A 40 46.92 -26.46 -62.00
CA ALA A 40 48.34 -26.21 -61.76
C ALA A 40 49.21 -27.10 -62.67
N LEU A 41 48.95 -28.42 -62.72
CA LEU A 41 49.64 -29.34 -63.62
C LEU A 41 49.54 -28.90 -65.09
N TRP A 42 48.34 -28.49 -65.53
CA TRP A 42 48.12 -28.02 -66.89
C TRP A 42 48.85 -26.71 -67.21
N THR A 43 48.88 -25.78 -66.24
CA THR A 43 49.50 -24.46 -66.41
C THR A 43 51.03 -24.55 -66.39
N PHE A 44 51.61 -25.37 -65.51
CA PHE A 44 53.06 -25.55 -65.37
C PHE A 44 53.67 -26.60 -66.31
N SER A 45 52.86 -27.34 -67.08
CA SER A 45 53.34 -28.30 -68.08
C SER A 45 54.02 -27.67 -69.31
N ARG A 46 54.01 -26.34 -69.46
CA ARG A 46 54.66 -25.61 -70.55
C ARG A 46 55.47 -24.43 -70.03
N GLU A 47 56.62 -24.16 -70.64
CA GLU A 47 57.48 -23.02 -70.33
C GLU A 47 57.28 -21.85 -71.31
N GLY A 48 57.51 -20.60 -70.87
CA GLY A 48 57.47 -19.40 -71.71
C GLY A 48 56.20 -18.54 -71.61
N GLN A 49 55.97 -17.65 -72.59
CA GLN A 49 54.82 -16.72 -72.61
C GLN A 49 53.44 -17.42 -72.60
N ASP A 50 53.36 -18.64 -73.14
CA ASP A 50 52.14 -19.47 -73.11
C ASP A 50 51.67 -19.81 -71.70
N ALA A 51 52.59 -19.97 -70.75
CA ALA A 51 52.26 -20.25 -69.34
C ALA A 51 51.54 -19.06 -68.68
N VAL A 52 51.94 -17.84 -69.05
CA VAL A 52 51.36 -16.60 -68.53
C VAL A 52 49.92 -16.42 -69.02
N TYR A 53 49.64 -16.70 -70.29
CA TYR A 53 48.29 -16.63 -70.85
C TYR A 53 47.34 -17.66 -70.23
N ARG A 54 47.83 -18.90 -70.01
CA ARG A 54 47.08 -19.97 -69.32
C ARG A 54 46.79 -19.62 -67.87
N ALA A 55 47.76 -19.06 -67.15
CA ALA A 55 47.57 -18.60 -65.78
C ALA A 55 46.53 -17.47 -65.69
N GLN A 56 46.54 -16.51 -66.62
CA GLN A 56 45.54 -15.42 -66.68
C GLN A 56 44.12 -15.94 -66.97
N THR A 57 44.00 -17.00 -67.78
CA THR A 57 42.71 -17.64 -68.06
C THR A 57 42.19 -18.43 -66.87
N PHE A 58 43.08 -18.99 -66.04
CA PHE A 58 42.74 -19.78 -64.86
C PHE A 58 42.44 -18.94 -63.61
N ALA A 59 43.06 -17.76 -63.48
CA ALA A 59 42.86 -16.83 -62.37
C ALA A 59 41.38 -16.58 -61.96
N PRO A 60 40.42 -16.33 -62.87
CA PRO A 60 39.02 -16.10 -62.48
C PRO A 60 38.34 -17.33 -61.84
N PHE A 61 38.75 -18.55 -62.19
CA PHE A 61 38.24 -19.77 -61.54
C PHE A 61 38.72 -19.88 -60.08
N GLY A 62 39.94 -19.43 -59.80
CA GLY A 62 40.45 -19.39 -58.43
C GLY A 62 39.69 -18.42 -57.54
N VAL A 63 39.33 -17.25 -58.08
CA VAL A 63 38.49 -16.26 -57.38
C VAL A 63 37.08 -16.82 -57.13
N ALA A 64 36.48 -17.50 -58.12
CA ALA A 64 35.16 -18.11 -57.98
C ALA A 64 35.11 -19.19 -56.89
N ILE A 65 36.12 -20.07 -56.83
CA ILE A 65 36.24 -21.08 -55.77
C ILE A 65 36.44 -20.41 -54.40
N GLY A 66 37.28 -19.36 -54.33
CA GLY A 66 37.45 -18.57 -53.11
C GLY A 66 36.14 -17.99 -52.60
N ALA A 67 35.30 -17.45 -53.49
CA ALA A 67 33.97 -16.93 -53.15
C ALA A 67 33.04 -18.04 -52.60
N VAL A 68 33.05 -19.22 -53.20
CA VAL A 68 32.26 -20.38 -52.73
C VAL A 68 32.68 -20.79 -51.32
N VAL A 69 33.98 -20.96 -51.07
CA VAL A 69 34.49 -21.33 -49.72
C VAL A 69 34.11 -20.26 -48.69
N THR A 70 34.19 -18.99 -49.08
CA THR A 70 33.82 -17.87 -48.19
C THR A 70 32.33 -17.90 -47.85
N PHE A 71 31.45 -18.16 -48.83
CA PHE A 71 30.01 -18.34 -48.62
C PHE A 71 29.72 -19.48 -47.62
N PHE A 72 30.31 -20.66 -47.83
CA PHE A 72 30.17 -21.79 -46.90
C PHE A 72 30.63 -21.43 -45.48
N THR A 73 31.72 -20.67 -45.35
CA THR A 73 32.26 -20.26 -44.04
C THR A 73 31.32 -19.29 -43.31
N VAL A 74 30.72 -18.32 -44.03
CA VAL A 74 29.76 -17.37 -43.45
C VAL A 74 28.49 -18.09 -43.00
N VAL A 75 27.95 -18.99 -43.83
CA VAL A 75 26.75 -19.77 -43.49
C VAL A 75 27.00 -20.65 -42.26
N TRP A 76 28.15 -21.34 -42.20
CA TRP A 76 28.53 -22.14 -41.04
C TRP A 76 28.62 -21.31 -39.75
N ARG A 77 29.27 -20.13 -39.81
CA ARG A 77 29.34 -19.21 -38.66
C ARG A 77 27.95 -18.72 -38.24
N GLY A 78 27.05 -18.46 -39.19
CA GLY A 78 25.66 -18.11 -38.93
C GLY A 78 24.90 -19.22 -38.20
N ILE A 79 25.02 -20.46 -38.68
CA ILE A 79 24.38 -21.64 -38.06
C ILE A 79 24.91 -21.92 -36.65
N LEU A 80 26.22 -21.75 -36.42
CA LEU A 80 26.78 -21.89 -35.08
C LEU A 80 26.27 -20.80 -34.12
N SER A 81 26.18 -19.56 -34.58
CA SER A 81 25.67 -18.45 -33.77
C SER A 81 24.21 -18.64 -33.39
N THR A 82 23.36 -19.11 -34.31
CA THR A 82 21.95 -19.41 -34.00
C THR A 82 21.80 -20.57 -33.02
N LYS A 83 22.63 -21.61 -33.12
CA LYS A 83 22.67 -22.69 -32.12
C LYS A 83 23.07 -22.21 -30.73
N GLN A 84 24.10 -21.37 -30.64
CA GLN A 84 24.54 -20.81 -29.36
C GLN A 84 23.43 -19.95 -28.73
N LEU A 85 22.74 -19.14 -29.53
CA LEU A 85 21.59 -18.35 -29.08
C LEU A 85 20.43 -19.24 -28.61
N ASN A 86 20.10 -20.30 -29.35
CA ASN A 86 19.03 -21.23 -28.96
C ASN A 86 19.36 -21.98 -27.66
N LEU A 87 20.61 -22.40 -27.48
CA LEU A 87 21.06 -23.03 -26.24
C LEU A 87 21.02 -22.04 -25.06
N GLN A 88 21.46 -20.79 -25.26
CA GLN A 88 21.36 -19.75 -24.25
C GLN A 88 19.90 -19.42 -23.90
N ALA A 89 19.02 -19.33 -24.90
CA ALA A 89 17.60 -19.09 -24.68
C ALA A 89 16.95 -20.23 -23.88
N ALA A 90 17.27 -21.49 -24.22
CA ALA A 90 16.77 -22.65 -23.47
C ALA A 90 17.28 -22.66 -22.02
N GLN A 91 18.55 -22.30 -21.78
CA GLN A 91 19.10 -22.17 -20.42
C GLN A 91 18.42 -21.05 -19.63
N LEU A 92 18.20 -19.90 -20.25
CA LEU A 92 17.49 -18.78 -19.63
C LEU A 92 16.07 -19.19 -19.22
N GLN A 93 15.36 -19.91 -20.10
CA GLN A 93 14.02 -20.39 -19.83
C GLN A 93 13.99 -21.33 -18.62
N GLN A 94 14.95 -22.27 -18.53
CA GLN A 94 15.07 -23.14 -17.36
C GLN A 94 15.34 -22.36 -16.07
N GLN A 95 16.16 -21.31 -16.12
CA GLN A 95 16.39 -20.44 -14.95
C GLN A 95 15.13 -19.68 -14.54
N ILE A 96 14.35 -19.18 -15.49
CA ILE A 96 13.06 -18.51 -15.23
C ILE A 96 12.09 -19.48 -14.55
N ASP A 97 11.99 -20.71 -15.05
CA ASP A 97 11.10 -21.72 -14.48
C ASP A 97 11.52 -22.10 -13.06
N GLN A 98 12.82 -22.31 -12.82
CA GLN A 98 13.35 -22.57 -11.47
C GLN A 98 13.09 -21.41 -10.50
N LEU A 99 13.33 -20.17 -10.95
CA LEU A 99 13.07 -18.98 -10.14
C LEU A 99 11.59 -18.88 -9.76
N SER A 100 10.70 -19.18 -10.72
CA SER A 100 9.25 -19.16 -10.47
C SER A 100 8.83 -20.17 -9.40
N GLN A 101 9.45 -21.36 -9.37
CA GLN A 101 9.17 -22.37 -8.35
C GLN A 101 9.70 -21.95 -6.98
N VAL A 102 10.90 -21.37 -6.92
CA VAL A 102 11.48 -20.85 -5.67
C VAL A 102 10.62 -19.72 -5.11
N ILE A 103 10.12 -18.81 -5.95
CA ILE A 103 9.21 -17.75 -5.53
C ILE A 103 7.93 -18.34 -4.91
N ARG A 104 7.29 -19.32 -5.57
CA ARG A 104 6.09 -19.97 -5.03
C ARG A 104 6.34 -20.70 -3.71
N GLN A 105 7.49 -21.36 -3.57
CA GLN A 105 7.86 -22.05 -2.34
C GLN A 105 8.17 -21.06 -1.20
N ASN A 106 8.86 -19.96 -1.51
CA ASN A 106 9.12 -18.90 -0.54
C ASN A 106 7.82 -18.24 -0.09
N ASP A 107 6.92 -17.89 -1.02
CA ASP A 107 5.61 -17.32 -0.71
C ASP A 107 4.80 -18.24 0.22
N ALA A 108 4.77 -19.55 -0.06
CA ALA A 108 4.06 -20.52 0.78
C ALA A 108 4.68 -20.64 2.18
N LYS A 109 6.01 -20.60 2.28
CA LYS A 109 6.74 -20.65 3.56
C LYS A 109 6.58 -19.37 4.37
N GLU A 110 6.58 -18.21 3.71
CA GLU A 110 6.29 -16.92 4.33
C GLU A 110 4.86 -16.91 4.87
N ASP A 111 3.89 -17.38 4.08
CA ASP A 111 2.50 -17.54 4.51
C ASP A 111 2.38 -18.43 5.77
N GLU A 112 3.07 -19.58 5.80
CA GLU A 112 3.08 -20.47 6.97
C GLU A 112 3.68 -19.78 8.20
N ASN A 113 4.79 -19.05 8.04
CA ASN A 113 5.42 -18.29 9.12
C ASN A 113 4.50 -17.18 9.66
N LEU A 114 3.79 -16.46 8.78
CA LEU A 114 2.84 -15.42 9.19
C LEU A 114 1.66 -16.00 9.95
N VAL A 115 1.09 -17.12 9.48
CA VAL A 115 0.01 -17.83 10.19
C VAL A 115 0.48 -18.27 11.58
N LYS A 116 1.69 -18.82 11.67
CA LYS A 116 2.25 -19.24 12.95
C LYS A 116 2.47 -18.05 13.89
N LEU A 117 2.99 -16.93 13.38
CA LEU A 117 3.18 -15.70 14.17
C LEU A 117 1.84 -15.15 14.68
N LEU A 118 0.79 -15.17 13.84
CA LEU A 118 -0.57 -14.80 14.24
C LEU A 118 -1.09 -15.72 15.35
N GLN A 119 -0.94 -17.04 15.20
CA GLN A 119 -1.38 -18.03 16.20
C GLN A 119 -0.65 -17.87 17.53
N GLU A 120 0.68 -17.69 17.51
CA GLU A 120 1.48 -17.47 18.72
C GLU A 120 1.11 -16.13 19.38
N GLY A 121 0.94 -15.07 18.59
CA GLY A 121 0.50 -13.76 19.07
C GLY A 121 -0.86 -13.82 19.76
N ALA A 122 -1.83 -14.46 19.10
CA ALA A 122 -3.17 -14.69 19.64
C ALA A 122 -3.16 -15.54 20.91
N LYS A 123 -2.29 -16.56 20.97
CA LYS A 123 -2.16 -17.38 22.18
C LYS A 123 -1.62 -16.56 23.34
N PHE A 124 -0.50 -15.87 23.15
CA PHE A 124 0.16 -15.15 24.24
C PHE A 124 -0.65 -13.96 24.77
N ILE A 125 -1.41 -13.28 23.91
CA ILE A 125 -2.24 -12.15 24.35
C ILE A 125 -3.40 -12.59 25.27
N THR A 126 -3.80 -13.86 25.20
CA THR A 126 -4.84 -14.42 26.10
C THR A 126 -4.30 -14.87 27.46
N GLU A 127 -2.97 -14.96 27.63
CA GLU A 127 -2.32 -15.37 28.87
C GLU A 127 -2.22 -14.19 29.86
N ASN A 128 -3.36 -13.58 30.20
CA ASN A 128 -3.51 -12.33 30.96
C ASN A 128 -2.75 -12.27 32.30
N GLU A 129 -2.48 -13.43 32.91
CA GLU A 129 -1.76 -13.55 34.18
C GLU A 129 -0.25 -13.29 34.03
N LYS A 130 0.29 -13.39 32.82
CA LYS A 130 1.73 -13.35 32.54
C LYS A 130 2.05 -12.20 31.58
N GLN A 131 2.23 -11.01 32.17
CA GLN A 131 2.55 -9.78 31.45
C GLN A 131 3.64 -9.93 30.36
N PRO A 132 4.77 -10.64 30.58
CA PRO A 132 5.79 -10.81 29.53
C PRO A 132 5.28 -11.54 28.30
N GLN A 133 4.37 -12.51 28.46
CA GLN A 133 3.79 -13.23 27.33
C GLN A 133 2.83 -12.33 26.58
N VAL A 134 1.95 -11.61 27.27
CA VAL A 134 1.05 -10.62 26.63
C VAL A 134 1.84 -9.59 25.83
N MET A 135 2.95 -9.06 26.37
CA MET A 135 3.82 -8.14 25.65
C MET A 135 4.45 -8.77 24.39
N ALA A 136 4.91 -10.03 24.49
CA ALA A 136 5.40 -10.76 23.33
C ALA A 136 4.31 -10.97 22.28
N GLY A 137 3.08 -11.26 22.71
CA GLY A 137 1.91 -11.38 21.84
C GLY A 137 1.61 -10.07 21.10
N ILE A 138 1.57 -8.94 21.82
CA ILE A 138 1.38 -7.62 21.23
C ILE A 138 2.48 -7.31 20.20
N ALA A 139 3.74 -7.58 20.53
CA ALA A 139 4.87 -7.36 19.63
C ALA A 139 4.78 -8.23 18.36
N SER A 140 4.42 -9.51 18.49
CA SER A 140 4.23 -10.41 17.33
C SER A 140 3.12 -9.92 16.40
N LEU A 141 2.00 -9.46 16.95
CA LEU A 141 0.88 -8.93 16.16
C LEU A 141 1.24 -7.60 15.49
N ASP A 142 1.96 -6.72 16.20
CA ASP A 142 2.46 -5.45 15.66
C ASP A 142 3.44 -5.65 14.50
N VAL A 143 4.33 -6.64 14.60
CA VAL A 143 5.24 -7.04 13.51
C VAL A 143 4.43 -7.53 12.30
N LEU A 144 3.39 -8.33 12.53
CA LEU A 144 2.55 -8.84 11.46
C LEU A 144 1.78 -7.73 10.74
N ILE A 145 1.35 -6.69 11.46
CA ILE A 145 0.69 -5.53 10.86
C ILE A 145 1.69 -4.67 10.06
N SER A 146 2.89 -4.47 10.61
CA SER A 146 3.89 -3.55 10.03
C SER A 146 4.64 -4.14 8.84
N ASN A 147 4.90 -5.45 8.82
CA ASN A 147 5.78 -6.09 7.84
C ASN A 147 5.04 -6.89 6.75
N ASP A 148 3.74 -7.13 6.89
CA ASP A 148 2.98 -7.87 5.87
C ASP A 148 2.69 -6.98 4.65
N VAL A 149 3.54 -7.10 3.63
CA VAL A 149 3.40 -6.39 2.34
C VAL A 149 2.05 -6.69 1.67
N LYS A 150 1.52 -7.89 1.87
CA LYS A 150 0.24 -8.33 1.28
C LYS A 150 -0.96 -8.03 2.17
N ARG A 151 -0.73 -7.58 3.41
CA ARG A 151 -1.73 -7.30 4.46
C ARG A 151 -2.76 -8.42 4.67
N LYS A 152 -2.36 -9.66 4.41
CA LYS A 152 -3.25 -10.83 4.39
C LYS A 152 -3.81 -11.15 5.76
N TYR A 153 -3.01 -10.92 6.81
CA TYR A 153 -3.40 -11.21 8.19
C TYR A 153 -3.45 -9.95 9.07
N SER A 154 -3.15 -8.77 8.52
CA SER A 154 -3.07 -7.53 9.28
C SER A 154 -4.40 -7.14 9.93
N ILE A 155 -5.53 -7.38 9.27
CA ILE A 155 -6.85 -7.11 9.85
C ILE A 155 -7.13 -8.03 11.04
N GLN A 156 -6.84 -9.33 10.92
CA GLN A 156 -7.04 -10.29 12.00
C GLN A 156 -6.13 -9.98 13.19
N ALA A 157 -4.87 -9.62 12.94
CA ALA A 157 -3.96 -9.18 13.99
C ALA A 157 -4.44 -7.89 14.67
N MET A 158 -4.96 -6.95 13.88
CA MET A 158 -5.54 -5.70 14.37
C MET A 158 -6.77 -5.95 15.24
N ASP A 159 -7.68 -6.86 14.82
CA ASP A 159 -8.86 -7.25 15.59
C ASP A 159 -8.50 -7.90 16.92
N ILE A 160 -7.45 -8.74 16.95
CA ILE A 160 -6.97 -9.34 18.21
C ILE A 160 -6.41 -8.27 19.15
N LEU A 161 -5.59 -7.34 18.64
CA LEU A 161 -5.05 -6.23 19.44
C LEU A 161 -6.16 -5.30 19.95
N ALA A 162 -7.12 -4.97 19.08
CA ALA A 162 -8.25 -4.11 19.36
C ALA A 162 -9.16 -4.74 20.42
N GLY A 163 -9.45 -6.03 20.30
CA GLY A 163 -10.20 -6.79 21.30
C GLY A 163 -9.49 -6.84 22.65
N TYR A 164 -8.16 -7.05 22.66
CA TYR A 164 -7.39 -7.01 23.91
C TYR A 164 -7.45 -5.63 24.58
N TYR A 165 -7.23 -4.54 23.82
CA TYR A 165 -7.31 -3.19 24.36
C TYR A 165 -8.73 -2.87 24.86
N HIS A 166 -9.76 -3.21 24.08
CA HIS A 166 -11.16 -3.00 24.44
C HIS A 166 -11.59 -3.79 25.68
N GLY A 167 -11.02 -4.97 25.92
CA GLY A 167 -11.25 -5.71 27.17
C GLY A 167 -10.58 -5.10 28.40
N ASN A 168 -9.54 -4.27 28.21
CA ASN A 168 -8.62 -3.86 29.28
C ASN A 168 -8.38 -2.34 29.37
N PHE A 169 -9.11 -1.50 28.63
CA PHE A 169 -8.82 -0.05 28.51
C PHE A 169 -8.85 0.74 29.82
N LEU A 170 -9.55 0.24 30.85
CA LEU A 170 -9.59 0.85 32.18
C LEU A 170 -8.36 0.53 33.04
N LEU A 171 -7.57 -0.47 32.65
CA LEU A 171 -6.36 -0.85 33.38
C LEU A 171 -5.19 0.05 32.96
N ASP A 172 -4.57 0.73 33.92
CA ASP A 172 -3.31 1.45 33.68
C ASP A 172 -2.11 0.50 33.91
N ASN A 173 -1.74 -0.23 32.86
CA ASN A 173 -0.55 -1.08 32.87
C ASN A 173 0.22 -0.99 31.54
N ASP A 174 1.44 -1.53 31.53
CA ASP A 174 2.32 -1.46 30.35
C ASP A 174 1.78 -2.24 29.15
N THR A 175 1.06 -3.34 29.37
CA THR A 175 0.50 -4.15 28.28
C THR A 175 -0.59 -3.40 27.53
N VAL A 176 -1.52 -2.74 28.24
CA VAL A 176 -2.56 -1.89 27.63
C VAL A 176 -1.94 -0.69 26.92
N ARG A 177 -0.94 -0.04 27.52
CA ARG A 177 -0.22 1.08 26.86
C ARG A 177 0.48 0.65 25.58
N ASN A 178 1.08 -0.54 25.55
CA ASN A 178 1.74 -1.06 24.36
C ASN A 178 0.75 -1.52 23.29
N ALA A 179 -0.37 -2.14 23.68
CA ALA A 179 -1.45 -2.47 22.76
C ALA A 179 -1.99 -1.21 22.08
N ARG A 180 -2.27 -0.14 22.85
CA ARG A 180 -2.67 1.17 22.31
C ARG A 180 -1.64 1.74 21.33
N ARG A 181 -0.34 1.67 21.65
CA ARG A 181 0.73 2.14 20.76
C ARG A 181 0.82 1.33 19.47
N ALA A 182 0.59 0.01 19.54
CA ALA A 182 0.52 -0.85 18.36
C ALA A 182 -0.70 -0.48 17.50
N LEU A 183 -1.88 -0.31 18.10
CA LEU A 183 -3.10 0.13 17.40
C LEU A 183 -2.90 1.48 16.67
N ASN A 184 -2.31 2.47 17.35
CA ASN A 184 -2.07 3.78 16.74
C ASN A 184 -1.10 3.69 15.55
N ARG A 185 -0.01 2.91 15.66
CA ARG A 185 0.93 2.69 14.54
C ARG A 185 0.31 1.92 13.38
N ALA A 186 -0.54 0.94 13.68
CA ALA A 186 -1.31 0.20 12.68
C ALA A 186 -2.26 1.14 11.91
N ALA A 187 -2.97 2.01 12.63
CA ALA A 187 -3.84 3.02 12.04
C ALA A 187 -3.06 4.02 11.17
N GLU A 188 -1.87 4.46 11.61
CA GLU A 188 -0.98 5.30 10.80
C GLU A 188 -0.53 4.62 9.50
N SER A 189 -0.44 3.30 9.52
CA SER A 189 -0.16 2.49 8.34
C SER A 189 -1.40 2.23 7.47
N GLY A 190 -2.56 2.77 7.85
CA GLY A 190 -3.83 2.62 7.13
C GLY A 190 -4.47 1.24 7.32
N VAL A 191 -4.24 0.58 8.46
CA VAL A 191 -4.92 -0.66 8.86
C VAL A 191 -5.84 -0.35 10.03
N SER A 192 -7.12 -0.67 9.88
CA SER A 192 -8.14 -0.53 10.92
C SER A 192 -8.75 -1.89 11.25
N SER A 193 -9.12 -2.06 12.51
CA SER A 193 -9.91 -3.18 13.00
C SER A 193 -11.34 -3.11 12.43
N THR A 194 -12.01 -4.26 12.40
CA THR A 194 -13.45 -4.39 12.16
C THR A 194 -14.29 -4.21 13.41
N ILE A 195 -13.65 -4.07 14.58
CA ILE A 195 -14.33 -3.93 15.87
C ILE A 195 -14.86 -2.52 16.04
N ASP A 196 -16.11 -2.45 16.45
CA ASP A 196 -16.73 -1.23 16.94
C ASP A 196 -16.56 -1.14 18.47
N ALA A 197 -15.81 -0.16 18.95
CA ALA A 197 -15.43 -0.06 20.35
C ALA A 197 -16.36 0.87 21.14
N ALA A 198 -16.89 0.36 22.26
CA ALA A 198 -17.60 1.18 23.25
C ALA A 198 -16.74 1.34 24.51
N PHE A 199 -16.31 2.57 24.79
CA PHE A 199 -15.52 2.96 25.95
C PHE A 199 -16.41 3.67 26.96
N SER A 200 -16.46 3.17 28.20
CA SER A 200 -17.27 3.76 29.25
C SER A 200 -16.45 3.96 30.52
N SER A 201 -16.54 5.15 31.11
CA SER A 201 -15.99 5.46 32.43
C SER A 201 -17.09 6.02 33.32
N HIS A 202 -17.09 5.61 34.60
CA HIS A 202 -17.94 6.21 35.64
C HIS A 202 -17.28 7.43 36.29
N ASP A 203 -15.99 7.62 36.04
CA ASP A 203 -15.23 8.77 36.52
C ASP A 203 -15.22 9.86 35.46
N ASP A 204 -15.91 10.96 35.73
CA ASP A 204 -15.96 12.15 34.88
C ASP A 204 -14.58 12.83 34.75
N ALA A 205 -13.66 12.58 35.68
CA ALA A 205 -12.29 13.07 35.62
C ALA A 205 -11.36 12.18 34.77
N HIS A 206 -11.83 11.00 34.34
CA HIS A 206 -11.02 10.08 33.53
C HIS A 206 -10.67 10.71 32.18
N GLN A 207 -9.38 10.99 31.97
CA GLN A 207 -8.89 11.51 30.69
C GLN A 207 -8.74 10.35 29.70
N TRP A 208 -9.56 10.36 28.65
CA TRP A 208 -9.49 9.34 27.62
C TRP A 208 -8.18 9.45 26.84
N PRO A 209 -7.40 8.37 26.76
CA PRO A 209 -6.22 8.33 25.92
C PRO A 209 -6.58 8.30 24.44
N THR A 210 -5.70 8.85 23.59
CA THR A 210 -5.81 8.67 22.15
C THR A 210 -5.61 7.22 21.74
N VAL A 211 -6.64 6.65 21.11
CA VAL A 211 -6.59 5.35 20.48
C VAL A 211 -7.25 5.42 19.11
N ARG A 212 -6.54 4.88 18.11
CA ARG A 212 -6.93 4.87 16.70
C ARG A 212 -7.05 3.44 16.19
N GLY A 213 -7.66 3.30 15.03
CA GLY A 213 -7.71 2.05 14.27
C GLY A 213 -8.87 1.14 14.64
N PHE A 214 -9.94 1.67 15.22
CA PHE A 214 -11.22 0.96 15.32
C PHE A 214 -12.10 1.27 14.09
N ALA A 215 -13.12 0.45 13.84
CA ALA A 215 -14.11 0.73 12.79
C ALA A 215 -14.98 1.92 13.19
N SER A 216 -15.48 1.90 14.43
CA SER A 216 -16.08 3.06 15.09
C SER A 216 -15.83 3.07 16.59
N GLN A 217 -15.97 4.25 17.20
CA GLN A 217 -15.72 4.46 18.63
C GLN A 217 -16.88 5.21 19.31
N TRP A 218 -17.47 4.62 20.35
CA TRP A 218 -18.43 5.29 21.23
C TRP A 218 -17.79 5.53 22.58
N TYR A 219 -17.83 6.78 23.04
CA TYR A 219 -17.32 7.14 24.37
C TYR A 219 -18.46 7.55 25.28
N THR A 220 -18.42 7.07 26.51
CA THR A 220 -19.40 7.39 27.55
C THR A 220 -18.70 7.87 28.82
N GLY A 221 -19.01 9.09 29.26
CA GLY A 221 -18.38 9.71 30.44
C GLY A 221 -16.94 10.17 30.20
N GLY A 222 -16.26 10.63 31.25
CA GLY A 222 -14.86 11.06 31.19
C GLY A 222 -14.61 12.36 30.42
N ARG A 223 -13.33 12.61 30.09
CA ARG A 223 -12.84 13.84 29.46
C ARG A 223 -12.01 13.55 28.22
N ILE A 224 -12.21 14.37 27.19
CA ILE A 224 -11.42 14.40 25.96
C ILE A 224 -10.80 15.79 25.79
N ASP A 225 -9.52 15.82 25.41
CA ASP A 225 -8.81 17.04 25.03
C ASP A 225 -8.68 17.18 23.51
N PHE A 226 -8.11 18.31 23.10
CA PHE A 226 -7.87 18.63 21.69
C PHE A 226 -7.05 17.57 20.96
N THR A 227 -5.98 17.08 21.60
CA THR A 227 -5.05 16.12 20.99
C THR A 227 -5.76 14.81 20.70
N THR A 228 -6.51 14.29 21.68
CA THR A 228 -7.30 13.07 21.50
C THR A 228 -8.34 13.24 20.41
N LEU A 229 -9.15 14.32 20.43
CA LEU A 229 -10.24 14.51 19.46
C LEU A 229 -9.73 14.73 18.02
N SER A 230 -8.59 15.43 17.87
CA SER A 230 -8.00 15.71 16.57
C SER A 230 -7.39 14.48 15.91
N GLU A 231 -6.73 13.61 16.69
CA GLU A 231 -6.15 12.36 16.19
C GLU A 231 -7.22 11.36 15.72
N ILE A 232 -8.37 11.27 16.40
CA ILE A 232 -9.47 10.35 16.03
C ILE A 232 -10.45 10.98 15.02
N ARG A 233 -10.06 12.03 14.30
CA ARG A 233 -10.94 12.78 13.39
C ARG A 233 -11.44 11.96 12.20
N SER A 234 -10.63 11.05 11.69
CA SER A 234 -10.98 10.23 10.51
C SER A 234 -11.92 9.07 10.81
N GLU A 235 -12.22 8.80 12.09
CA GLU A 235 -12.94 7.60 12.52
C GLU A 235 -14.41 7.91 12.82
N ALA A 236 -15.28 6.94 12.55
CA ALA A 236 -16.70 7.05 12.91
C ALA A 236 -16.82 7.07 14.45
N ARG A 237 -17.48 8.09 14.99
CA ARG A 237 -17.43 8.36 16.42
C ARG A 237 -18.71 8.98 16.97
N SER A 238 -18.98 8.66 18.23
CA SER A 238 -20.10 9.20 18.99
C SER A 238 -19.71 9.35 20.45
N PHE A 239 -20.26 10.37 21.09
CA PHE A 239 -19.92 10.74 22.46
C PHE A 239 -21.19 10.91 23.26
N GLU A 240 -21.25 10.32 24.45
CA GLU A 240 -22.35 10.45 25.38
C GLU A 240 -21.82 10.87 26.77
N ARG A 241 -22.35 11.95 27.35
CA ARG A 241 -21.92 12.44 28.68
C ARG A 241 -20.41 12.70 28.81
N VAL A 242 -19.74 12.98 27.70
CA VAL A 242 -18.30 13.28 27.66
C VAL A 242 -18.05 14.77 27.89
N SER A 243 -16.99 15.10 28.62
CA SER A 243 -16.51 16.46 28.81
C SER A 243 -15.38 16.81 27.85
N PHE A 244 -15.54 17.86 27.05
CA PHE A 244 -14.54 18.38 26.13
C PHE A 244 -13.90 19.65 26.68
N TYR A 245 -12.57 19.75 26.58
CA TYR A 245 -11.82 20.93 27.01
C TYR A 245 -10.89 21.40 25.90
N ARG A 246 -11.01 22.68 25.50
CA ARG A 246 -10.18 23.31 24.46
C ARG A 246 -10.16 22.56 23.14
N CYS A 247 -11.28 21.94 22.77
CA CYS A 247 -11.40 21.13 21.57
C CYS A 247 -11.95 21.93 20.39
N GLU A 248 -11.62 21.51 19.18
CA GLU A 248 -12.35 21.92 17.98
C GLU A 248 -13.42 20.87 17.67
N VAL A 249 -14.68 21.28 17.71
CA VAL A 249 -15.87 20.41 17.63
C VAL A 249 -16.49 20.51 16.24
N TRP A 250 -16.80 19.36 15.65
CA TRP A 250 -17.27 19.19 14.26
C TRP A 250 -18.44 18.21 14.24
N ASP A 251 -19.17 18.11 13.12
CA ASP A 251 -20.30 17.19 12.97
C ASP A 251 -19.96 15.76 13.46
N SER A 252 -20.53 15.40 14.61
CA SER A 252 -20.47 14.10 15.27
C SER A 252 -21.66 14.01 16.21
N LEU A 253 -22.01 12.81 16.66
CA LEU A 253 -23.10 12.60 17.62
C LEU A 253 -22.59 12.93 19.02
N TYR A 254 -23.09 14.00 19.63
CA TYR A 254 -22.68 14.48 20.96
C TYR A 254 -23.86 14.50 21.94
N GLU A 255 -24.24 13.37 22.50
CA GLU A 255 -25.38 13.30 23.40
C GLU A 255 -25.00 13.71 24.83
N LYS A 256 -25.72 14.69 25.40
CA LYS A 256 -25.54 15.12 26.81
C LYS A 256 -24.10 15.50 27.18
N CYS A 257 -23.33 16.04 26.23
CA CYS A 257 -21.92 16.37 26.42
C CYS A 257 -21.72 17.73 27.11
N GLN A 258 -20.54 17.95 27.67
CA GLN A 258 -20.13 19.23 28.24
C GLN A 258 -18.96 19.79 27.45
N PHE A 259 -19.06 21.02 26.98
CA PHE A 259 -18.03 21.70 26.19
C PHE A 259 -17.52 22.90 26.95
N ARG A 260 -16.20 22.98 27.17
CA ARG A 260 -15.59 24.11 27.86
C ARG A 260 -14.42 24.67 27.07
N LYS A 261 -14.45 25.99 26.80
CA LYS A 261 -13.43 26.71 26.03
C LYS A 261 -13.17 26.07 24.66
N CYS A 262 -14.18 25.48 24.06
CA CYS A 262 -14.08 24.79 22.77
C CYS A 262 -14.43 25.74 21.62
N GLU A 263 -13.94 25.43 20.43
CA GLU A 263 -14.35 26.08 19.18
C GLU A 263 -15.34 25.16 18.47
N ILE A 264 -16.56 25.64 18.25
CA ILE A 264 -17.66 24.87 17.67
C ILE A 264 -17.77 25.25 16.19
N LYS A 265 -17.34 24.37 15.30
CA LYS A 265 -17.37 24.60 13.85
C LYS A 265 -18.68 24.17 13.22
N SER A 266 -19.24 23.08 13.70
CA SER A 266 -20.58 22.63 13.32
C SER A 266 -21.18 21.80 14.43
N PHE A 267 -22.51 21.86 14.56
CA PHE A 267 -23.22 21.17 15.63
C PHE A 267 -24.67 20.90 15.22
N ASP A 268 -25.20 19.75 15.64
CA ASP A 268 -26.59 19.41 15.45
C ASP A 268 -27.44 19.95 16.61
N LEU A 269 -28.56 20.59 16.29
CA LEU A 269 -29.41 21.24 17.26
C LEU A 269 -30.13 20.24 18.18
N ASP A 270 -30.25 18.98 17.78
CA ASP A 270 -30.94 17.89 18.50
C ASP A 270 -30.21 17.59 19.80
N PHE A 271 -28.90 17.79 19.76
CA PHE A 271 -28.01 17.58 20.87
C PHE A 271 -27.68 18.87 21.62
N LEU A 272 -28.03 20.04 21.07
CA LEU A 272 -27.68 21.34 21.64
C LEU A 272 -28.38 21.56 22.99
N GLU A 273 -29.65 21.19 23.09
CA GLU A 273 -30.44 21.34 24.34
C GLU A 273 -30.00 20.37 25.44
N GLN A 274 -29.46 19.22 25.04
CA GLN A 274 -29.02 18.18 25.97
C GLN A 274 -27.61 18.45 26.48
N SER A 275 -26.84 19.26 25.75
CA SER A 275 -25.44 19.54 26.03
C SER A 275 -25.24 20.86 26.75
N ARG A 276 -24.13 20.97 27.50
CA ARG A 276 -23.76 22.19 28.23
C ARG A 276 -22.55 22.84 27.57
N PHE A 277 -22.60 24.15 27.35
CA PHE A 277 -21.51 24.91 26.73
C PHE A 277 -21.05 26.02 27.66
N GLU A 278 -19.75 26.14 27.88
CA GLU A 278 -19.13 27.16 28.73
C GLU A 278 -17.92 27.80 28.07
N GLU A 279 -17.92 29.13 27.95
CA GLU A 279 -16.84 29.94 27.37
C GLU A 279 -16.41 29.45 25.97
N CYS A 280 -17.33 28.89 25.19
CA CYS A 280 -17.06 28.34 23.86
C CYS A 280 -17.22 29.41 22.76
N ASP A 281 -16.45 29.24 21.69
CA ASP A 281 -16.47 30.07 20.49
C ASP A 281 -17.35 29.40 19.42
N PHE A 282 -18.43 30.08 19.01
CA PHE A 282 -19.35 29.65 17.97
C PHE A 282 -19.15 30.42 16.65
N SER A 283 -18.05 31.14 16.48
CA SER A 283 -17.77 31.91 15.27
C SER A 283 -17.70 31.01 14.04
N GLY A 284 -18.46 31.36 13.01
CA GLY A 284 -18.60 30.58 11.78
C GLY A 284 -19.29 29.22 11.95
N CYS A 285 -19.88 28.93 13.12
CA CYS A 285 -20.53 27.66 13.40
C CYS A 285 -21.68 27.39 12.42
N LYS A 286 -21.69 26.21 11.81
CA LYS A 286 -22.79 25.75 10.95
C LYS A 286 -23.71 24.84 11.75
N PHE A 287 -24.92 25.30 12.02
CA PHE A 287 -25.91 24.46 12.67
C PHE A 287 -26.59 23.54 11.64
N GLY A 288 -26.65 22.25 11.97
CA GLY A 288 -27.32 21.23 11.18
C GLY A 288 -28.82 21.50 10.99
N ARG A 289 -29.43 20.84 10.01
CA ARG A 289 -30.83 21.05 9.65
C ARG A 289 -31.75 20.32 10.64
N PHE A 290 -32.72 21.06 11.17
CA PHE A 290 -33.73 20.52 12.07
C PHE A 290 -35.04 20.12 11.41
N LEU A 291 -35.71 19.13 12.01
CA LEU A 291 -37.04 18.67 11.60
C LEU A 291 -38.19 19.28 12.42
N PHE A 292 -37.95 19.86 13.62
CA PHE A 292 -39.04 20.15 14.57
C PHE A 292 -38.97 21.43 15.44
N PHE A 293 -38.02 22.37 15.25
CA PHE A 293 -37.81 23.50 16.19
C PHE A 293 -37.80 24.87 15.52
N ASP A 294 -38.98 25.41 15.20
CA ASP A 294 -39.09 26.82 14.79
C ASP A 294 -39.35 27.77 15.98
N ASP A 295 -39.88 27.31 17.12
CA ASP A 295 -40.40 28.24 18.16
C ASP A 295 -39.66 28.26 19.52
N GLU A 296 -38.74 27.34 19.84
CA GLU A 296 -38.19 27.20 21.21
C GLU A 296 -36.76 27.74 21.43
N TRP A 297 -36.11 28.24 20.38
CA TRP A 297 -34.75 28.79 20.46
C TRP A 297 -34.46 29.83 21.57
N PRO A 298 -35.39 30.73 21.95
CA PRO A 298 -35.14 31.69 23.03
C PRO A 298 -34.89 31.05 24.40
N LYS A 299 -35.16 29.74 24.57
CA LYS A 299 -34.92 29.00 25.82
C LYS A 299 -33.48 28.47 25.94
N LEU A 300 -32.71 28.48 24.85
CA LEU A 300 -31.31 28.03 24.85
C LEU A 300 -30.44 29.03 25.63
N ALA A 301 -30.10 28.66 26.87
CA ALA A 301 -29.33 29.50 27.79
C ALA A 301 -27.83 29.58 27.47
N LEU A 302 -27.45 29.59 26.18
CA LEU A 302 -26.05 29.63 25.75
C LEU A 302 -25.32 30.89 26.24
N LYS A 303 -26.03 32.01 26.40
CA LYS A 303 -25.48 33.25 26.94
C LYS A 303 -25.03 33.12 28.40
N LEU A 304 -25.72 32.31 29.22
CA LEU A 304 -25.35 32.09 30.64
C LEU A 304 -23.99 31.41 30.77
N GLY A 305 -23.66 30.54 29.82
CA GLY A 305 -22.34 29.89 29.73
C GLY A 305 -21.22 30.81 29.26
N LYS A 306 -21.47 32.11 29.01
CA LYS A 306 -20.51 33.05 28.39
C LYS A 306 -20.00 32.60 27.02
N ASN A 307 -20.83 31.84 26.29
CA ASN A 307 -20.52 31.44 24.92
C ASN A 307 -20.64 32.65 23.99
N PHE A 308 -19.76 32.74 23.00
CA PHE A 308 -19.60 33.94 22.19
C PHE A 308 -19.38 33.62 20.71
N TYR A 309 -19.49 34.65 19.88
CA TYR A 309 -19.04 34.64 18.48
C TYR A 309 -18.46 36.01 18.14
N TYR A 310 -17.60 36.08 17.12
CA TYR A 310 -17.06 37.33 16.59
C TYR A 310 -17.97 37.94 15.52
N ALA A 311 -18.16 39.26 15.57
CA ALA A 311 -19.11 39.98 14.70
C ALA A 311 -18.84 39.85 13.19
N ASP A 312 -17.59 39.57 12.80
CA ASP A 312 -17.18 39.36 11.41
C ASP A 312 -17.43 37.92 10.92
N ASP A 313 -17.75 36.99 11.82
CA ASP A 313 -17.89 35.56 11.53
C ASP A 313 -19.07 34.96 12.33
N PRO A 314 -20.32 35.41 12.09
CA PRO A 314 -21.48 34.94 12.83
C PRO A 314 -21.82 33.47 12.51
N PRO A 315 -22.44 32.72 13.45
CA PRO A 315 -22.97 31.40 13.15
C PRO A 315 -24.00 31.45 12.01
N THR A 316 -24.21 30.32 11.34
CA THR A 316 -25.15 30.19 10.23
C THR A 316 -26.20 29.12 10.52
N PHE A 317 -27.48 29.49 10.40
CA PHE A 317 -28.62 28.59 10.47
C PHE A 317 -29.72 29.07 9.52
N LYS A 318 -30.40 28.13 8.85
CA LYS A 318 -31.43 28.48 7.86
C LYS A 318 -32.62 29.15 8.56
N GLY A 319 -32.89 30.41 8.23
CA GLY A 319 -34.05 31.15 8.74
C GLY A 319 -33.77 32.07 9.93
N ARG A 320 -32.50 32.23 10.35
CA ARG A 320 -32.13 33.18 11.42
C ARG A 320 -30.92 34.02 11.03
N ASP A 321 -31.10 35.34 11.16
CA ASP A 321 -30.07 36.33 10.83
C ASP A 321 -29.48 37.04 12.07
N SER A 322 -30.03 36.80 13.28
CA SER A 322 -29.56 37.42 14.52
C SER A 322 -29.23 36.40 15.61
N TRP A 323 -27.99 36.43 16.11
CA TRP A 323 -27.49 35.56 17.19
C TRP A 323 -27.28 36.28 18.53
N ARG A 324 -27.47 37.60 18.58
CA ARG A 324 -27.22 38.46 19.75
C ARG A 324 -28.06 38.11 20.99
N ASP A 325 -29.23 37.50 20.76
CA ASP A 325 -30.16 37.11 21.82
C ASP A 325 -29.71 35.82 22.52
N VAL A 326 -28.95 34.96 21.82
CA VAL A 326 -28.57 33.62 22.27
C VAL A 326 -27.10 33.54 22.68
N LEU A 327 -26.22 34.28 22.00
CA LEU A 327 -24.77 34.29 22.21
C LEU A 327 -24.25 35.71 22.48
N ILE A 328 -23.07 35.81 23.09
CA ILE A 328 -22.38 37.09 23.29
C ILE A 328 -21.64 37.44 22.00
N GLU A 329 -21.99 38.56 21.36
CA GLU A 329 -21.23 39.09 20.24
C GLU A 329 -19.99 39.82 20.76
N LYS A 330 -18.82 39.47 20.22
CA LYS A 330 -17.55 40.16 20.46
C LYS A 330 -17.10 40.92 19.21
N PRO A 331 -16.41 42.06 19.36
CA PRO A 331 -15.85 42.76 18.22
C PRO A 331 -14.73 41.94 17.58
N ALA A 332 -14.63 41.98 16.24
CA ALA A 332 -13.61 41.26 15.47
C ALA A 332 -12.16 41.59 15.93
N THR A 333 -11.93 42.77 16.49
CA THR A 333 -10.64 43.21 17.02
C THR A 333 -10.15 42.38 18.22
N GLU A 334 -11.04 41.65 18.89
CA GLU A 334 -10.70 40.76 20.03
C GLU A 334 -10.38 39.32 19.58
N ARG A 335 -10.39 39.03 18.27
CA ARG A 335 -10.10 37.68 17.77
C ARG A 335 -8.61 37.36 17.97
N PRO A 336 -8.26 36.27 18.68
CA PRO A 336 -6.87 35.86 18.81
C PRO A 336 -6.31 35.51 17.42
N GLN A 337 -5.07 35.92 17.15
CA GLN A 337 -4.42 35.67 15.85
C GLN A 337 -4.09 34.19 15.62
N THR A 338 -4.07 33.39 16.68
CA THR A 338 -3.87 31.95 16.63
C THR A 338 -5.08 31.27 17.26
N PRO A 339 -5.79 30.39 16.52
CA PRO A 339 -6.75 29.47 17.14
C PRO A 339 -6.02 28.55 18.14
N PHE A 340 -6.78 27.97 19.07
CA PHE A 340 -6.29 27.20 20.21
C PHE A 340 -5.42 25.99 19.84
#